data_AF-G1WDU7-F1
#
_entry.id   AF-G1WDU7-F1
#
_cell.length_a   1.000
_cell.length_b   1.000
_cell.length_c   1.000
_cell.angle_alpha   90.00
_cell.angle_beta   90.00
_cell.angle_gamma   90.00
#
_symmetry.space_group_name_H-M   'P 1'
#
loop_
_entity.id
_entity.type
_entity.pdbx_description
1 polymer ?
#
loop_
_entity_poly.entity_id
_entity_poly.type
_entity_poly.pdbx_seq_one_letter_code
_entity_poly.pdbx_strand_id
1 'polypeptide(L)'
;MSLAICVICYNRIAPLKRVLKSLEAAHYDAPIPLIISIDKSETTAIEDFVEAYHWPHGTLKAIKHPHNLGLRAHVMEVGKLLNDYDTLIVLEDDITVSPYYYQYACQTIAQYQDDERIAGISLYSFPVDYQNGLPFTPLQADADVYFMNCAQSWGQIWLKKQWQTFMIWYETHHDEFQLDYLPQALNDWPKSSWLKYHTRYCIEENKYFVYPYQALSSNNNDAGTHVEQEDANIFASSLQVLPQKAYRLPAFDEGIVKYDGFFSPTFLAHYLQLSEDDLTVDFWGKRKLQHVKHYLLTIRSLPFKVVNSFGLRYHPMETNIMLQEKGQEIYLYDTHTKGKKPKAIKPITLLQYSYRFKILSLLKAIGIANLVMMVCKRWCKKLIK
;
A
#
# COMPACT_ATOMS: atom_id res chain seq x y z
N MET A 1 25.76 -5.47 -9.63
CA MET A 1 24.61 -4.82 -9.01
C MET A 1 24.98 -4.43 -7.60
N SER A 2 25.06 -3.14 -7.29
CA SER A 2 25.27 -2.65 -5.93
C SER A 2 23.93 -2.42 -5.22
N LEU A 3 23.74 -3.08 -4.08
CA LEU A 3 22.53 -2.99 -3.25
C LEU A 3 22.92 -2.42 -1.88
N ALA A 4 22.10 -1.54 -1.31
CA ALA A 4 22.24 -1.07 0.06
C ALA A 4 20.89 -0.99 0.77
N ILE A 5 20.94 -0.96 2.09
CA ILE A 5 19.79 -0.67 2.96
C ILE A 5 19.93 0.76 3.46
N CYS A 6 18.87 1.55 3.39
CA CYS A 6 18.80 2.88 4.00
C CYS A 6 17.67 2.93 5.02
N VAL A 7 18.00 3.22 6.27
CA VAL A 7 17.02 3.56 7.31
C VAL A 7 16.92 5.07 7.43
N ILE A 8 15.71 5.60 7.26
CA ILE A 8 15.36 7.00 7.45
C ILE A 8 14.86 7.19 8.87
N CYS A 9 15.46 8.10 9.63
CA CYS A 9 15.03 8.38 11.00
C CYS A 9 15.14 9.87 11.35
N TYR A 10 14.44 10.25 12.42
CA TYR A 10 14.40 11.63 12.91
C TYR A 10 14.83 11.71 14.39
N ASN A 11 13.93 11.41 15.32
CA ASN A 11 14.18 11.63 16.76
C ASN A 11 13.63 10.51 17.67
N ARG A 12 13.30 9.33 17.14
CA ARG A 12 12.68 8.23 17.90
C ARG A 12 13.63 7.04 18.07
N ILE A 13 14.28 6.96 19.23
CA ILE A 13 15.29 5.92 19.51
C ILE A 13 14.71 4.49 19.59
N ALA A 14 13.51 4.32 20.17
CA ALA A 14 12.92 3.00 20.35
C ALA A 14 12.48 2.36 19.02
N PRO A 15 11.77 3.07 18.11
CA PRO A 15 11.54 2.61 16.75
C PRO A 15 12.84 2.29 16.01
N LEU A 16 13.82 3.20 16.02
CA LEU A 16 15.12 2.96 15.37
C LEU A 16 15.79 1.66 15.85
N LYS A 17 15.84 1.42 17.16
CA LYS A 17 16.37 0.17 17.72
C LYS A 17 15.60 -1.06 17.24
N ARG A 18 14.29 -0.95 17.05
CA ARG A 18 13.44 -2.07 16.61
C ARG A 18 13.67 -2.41 15.13
N VAL A 19 13.74 -1.42 14.25
CA VAL A 19 14.07 -1.68 12.82
C VAL A 19 15.48 -2.28 12.71
N LEU A 20 16.48 -1.73 13.40
CA LEU A 20 17.85 -2.25 13.40
C LEU A 20 17.93 -3.69 13.93
N LYS A 21 17.22 -4.00 15.01
CA LYS A 21 17.14 -5.37 15.53
C LYS A 21 16.54 -6.35 14.52
N SER A 22 15.51 -5.91 13.77
CA SER A 22 14.93 -6.76 12.72
C SER A 22 15.88 -6.98 11.53
N LEU A 23 16.68 -5.96 11.19
CA LEU A 23 17.72 -6.04 10.16
C LEU A 23 18.88 -6.96 10.59
N GLU A 24 19.31 -6.89 11.85
CA GLU A 24 20.34 -7.78 12.41
C GLU A 24 19.93 -9.24 12.38
N ALA A 25 18.64 -9.52 12.62
CA ALA A 25 18.10 -10.88 12.64
C ALA A 25 17.87 -11.48 11.25
N ALA A 26 18.04 -10.70 10.18
CA ALA A 26 17.81 -11.16 8.82
C ALA A 26 18.96 -11.98 8.24
N HIS A 27 18.62 -12.80 7.24
CA HIS A 27 19.55 -13.67 6.54
C HIS A 27 20.07 -13.00 5.27
N TYR A 28 21.37 -12.77 5.22
CA TYR A 28 22.06 -12.19 4.07
C TYR A 28 23.01 -13.20 3.46
N ASP A 29 22.96 -13.35 2.13
CA ASP A 29 23.86 -14.25 1.39
C ASP A 29 25.20 -13.57 1.04
N ALA A 30 25.32 -12.26 1.27
CA ALA A 30 26.53 -11.47 1.06
C ALA A 30 26.56 -10.25 2.01
N PRO A 31 27.73 -9.65 2.28
CA PRO A 31 27.81 -8.41 3.03
C PRO A 31 26.98 -7.29 2.39
N ILE A 32 26.21 -6.57 3.21
CA ILE A 32 25.29 -5.54 2.77
C ILE A 32 25.58 -4.20 3.49
N PRO A 33 25.81 -3.09 2.76
CA PRO A 33 25.93 -1.78 3.35
C PRO A 33 24.61 -1.34 4.00
N LEU A 34 24.72 -0.84 5.24
CA LEU A 34 23.66 -0.15 5.94
C LEU A 34 23.97 1.36 6.00
N ILE A 35 23.01 2.15 5.55
CA ILE A 35 23.03 3.60 5.61
C ILE A 35 21.96 4.03 6.59
N ILE A 36 22.30 4.86 7.57
CA ILE A 36 21.33 5.48 8.48
C ILE A 36 21.32 6.97 8.17
N SER A 37 20.23 7.44 7.56
CA SER A 37 20.02 8.84 7.23
C SER A 37 19.17 9.52 8.30
N ILE A 38 19.77 10.49 8.98
CA ILE A 38 19.25 11.13 10.18
C ILE A 38 18.85 12.57 9.81
N ASP A 39 17.55 12.88 9.88
CA ASP A 39 17.09 14.26 9.76
C ASP A 39 17.41 15.04 11.04
N LYS A 40 17.73 16.33 10.92
CA LYS A 40 18.22 17.09 12.08
C LYS A 40 17.09 17.35 13.08
N SER A 41 17.29 16.89 14.32
CA SER A 41 16.44 17.21 15.47
C SER A 41 17.12 18.18 16.44
N GLU A 42 16.37 18.62 17.47
CA GLU A 42 16.89 19.43 18.58
C GLU A 42 17.82 18.65 19.54
N THR A 43 17.96 17.33 19.34
CA THR A 43 18.81 16.45 20.16
C THR A 43 19.86 15.75 19.31
N THR A 44 20.92 15.25 19.95
CA THR A 44 21.95 14.40 19.32
C THR A 44 21.75 12.91 19.62
N ALA A 45 20.65 12.54 20.31
CA ALA A 45 20.49 11.20 20.86
C ALA A 45 20.49 10.08 19.79
N ILE A 46 20.00 10.38 18.58
CA ILE A 46 20.03 9.46 17.46
C ILE A 46 21.45 9.38 16.88
N GLU A 47 22.09 10.52 16.67
CA GLU A 47 23.47 10.61 16.19
C GLU A 47 24.45 9.87 17.11
N ASP A 48 24.38 10.12 18.41
CA ASP A 48 25.24 9.51 19.44
C ASP A 48 25.03 7.98 19.49
N PHE A 49 23.78 7.54 19.37
CA PHE A 49 23.46 6.11 19.30
C PHE A 49 24.03 5.46 18.03
N VAL A 50 23.87 6.10 16.87
CA VAL A 50 24.34 5.57 15.59
C VAL A 50 25.86 5.53 15.51
N GLU A 51 26.57 6.49 16.12
CA GLU A 51 28.04 6.46 16.23
C GLU A 51 28.55 5.27 17.04
N ALA A 52 27.83 4.88 18.09
CA ALA A 52 28.15 3.72 18.91
C ALA A 52 27.63 2.39 18.34
N TYR A 53 26.80 2.44 17.30
CA TYR A 53 26.15 1.27 16.72
C TYR A 53 27.10 0.47 15.82
N HIS A 54 27.09 -0.86 15.98
CA HIS A 54 27.86 -1.77 15.14
C HIS A 54 26.92 -2.57 14.23
N TRP A 55 27.13 -2.47 12.92
CA TRP A 55 26.42 -3.27 11.93
C TRP A 55 27.19 -4.58 11.65
N PRO A 56 26.63 -5.76 11.98
CA PRO A 56 27.36 -7.02 11.87
C PRO A 56 27.42 -7.60 10.45
N HIS A 57 26.60 -7.11 9.51
CA HIS A 57 26.46 -7.70 8.17
C HIS A 57 27.12 -6.89 7.04
N GLY A 58 27.95 -5.89 7.35
CA GLY A 58 28.64 -5.11 6.33
C GLY A 58 29.15 -3.76 6.85
N THR A 59 29.24 -2.77 5.97
CA THR A 59 29.66 -1.41 6.35
C THR A 59 28.48 -0.58 6.85
N LEU A 60 28.69 0.24 7.87
CA LEU A 60 27.75 1.25 8.33
C LEU A 60 28.17 2.65 7.85
N LYS A 61 27.23 3.41 7.28
CA LYS A 61 27.40 4.84 6.96
C LYS A 61 26.29 5.65 7.60
N ALA A 62 26.65 6.62 8.45
CA ALA A 62 25.72 7.61 8.96
C ALA A 62 25.70 8.84 8.05
N ILE A 63 24.51 9.31 7.67
CA ILE A 63 24.30 10.58 6.98
C ILE A 63 23.52 11.48 7.92
N LYS A 64 24.16 12.56 8.38
CA LYS A 64 23.56 13.54 9.29
C LYS A 64 23.22 14.80 8.51
N HIS A 65 21.95 15.14 8.42
CA HIS A 65 21.54 16.37 7.74
C HIS A 65 21.83 17.59 8.63
N PRO A 66 22.29 18.72 8.06
CA PRO A 66 22.70 19.88 8.84
C PRO A 66 21.51 20.70 9.38
N HIS A 67 20.32 20.53 8.81
CA HIS A 67 19.07 21.17 9.23
C HIS A 67 17.90 20.21 9.01
N ASN A 68 16.75 20.51 9.63
CA ASN A 68 15.56 19.69 9.52
C ASN A 68 14.97 19.84 8.11
N LEU A 69 15.04 18.79 7.31
CA LEU A 69 14.53 18.76 5.94
C LEU A 69 13.02 18.54 5.91
N GLY A 70 12.50 17.80 6.89
CA GLY A 70 11.17 17.23 6.87
C GLY A 70 11.10 16.03 5.93
N LEU A 71 10.11 15.16 6.18
CA LEU A 71 10.01 13.83 5.57
C LEU A 71 10.20 13.82 4.04
N ARG A 72 9.47 14.69 3.33
CA ARG A 72 9.50 14.69 1.87
C ARG A 72 10.87 15.03 1.30
N ALA A 73 11.48 16.13 1.74
CA ALA A 73 12.79 16.53 1.25
C ALA A 73 13.86 15.52 1.67
N HIS A 74 13.76 14.98 2.89
CA HIS A 74 14.66 13.94 3.38
C HIS A 74 14.64 12.68 2.50
N VAL A 75 13.46 12.20 2.13
CA VAL A 75 13.31 11.06 1.21
C VAL A 75 13.91 11.36 -0.17
N MET A 76 13.70 12.58 -0.70
CA MET A 76 14.31 12.97 -1.99
C MET A 76 15.85 12.99 -1.91
N GLU A 77 16.42 13.46 -0.80
CA GLU A 77 17.88 13.39 -0.56
C GLU A 77 18.37 11.95 -0.46
N VAL A 78 17.64 11.06 0.22
CA VAL A 78 17.95 9.63 0.27
C VAL A 78 17.95 9.00 -1.13
N GLY A 79 17.02 9.42 -1.99
CA GLY A 79 16.97 8.97 -3.40
C GLY A 79 18.25 9.24 -4.19
N LYS A 80 19.05 10.26 -3.82
CA LYS A 80 20.34 10.55 -4.47
C LYS A 80 21.39 9.46 -4.24
N LEU A 81 21.21 8.59 -3.25
CA LEU A 81 22.08 7.44 -3.03
C LEU A 81 22.07 6.46 -4.22
N LEU A 82 21.03 6.48 -5.06
CA LEU A 82 20.98 5.70 -6.30
C LEU A 82 21.98 6.19 -7.37
N ASN A 83 22.68 7.31 -7.14
CA ASN A 83 23.87 7.64 -7.92
C ASN A 83 25.01 6.65 -7.66
N ASP A 84 25.15 6.20 -6.41
CA ASP A 84 26.20 5.29 -5.94
C ASP A 84 25.77 3.81 -5.96
N TYR A 85 24.47 3.55 -5.82
CA TYR A 85 23.88 2.20 -5.76
C TYR A 85 22.92 1.93 -6.93
N ASP A 86 22.91 0.70 -7.44
CA ASP A 86 21.95 0.26 -8.45
C ASP A 86 20.54 0.08 -7.84
N THR A 87 20.48 -0.33 -6.58
CA THR A 87 19.24 -0.56 -5.85
C THR A 87 19.35 -0.13 -4.39
N LEU A 88 18.26 0.40 -3.84
CA LEU A 88 18.16 0.82 -2.44
C LEU A 88 16.92 0.21 -1.78
N ILE A 89 17.09 -0.52 -0.69
CA ILE A 89 15.99 -0.91 0.20
C ILE A 89 15.82 0.21 1.23
N VAL A 90 14.68 0.89 1.22
CA VAL A 90 14.41 2.04 2.10
C VAL A 90 13.39 1.67 3.16
N LEU A 91 13.71 1.96 4.41
CA LEU A 91 12.89 1.70 5.59
C LEU A 91 12.76 2.97 6.42
N GLU A 92 11.56 3.25 6.91
CA GLU A 92 11.34 4.23 7.98
C GLU A 92 11.64 3.58 9.35
N ASP A 93 11.88 4.38 10.39
CA ASP A 93 12.24 3.90 11.72
C ASP A 93 11.14 3.07 12.41
N ASP A 94 9.89 3.16 11.95
CA ASP A 94 8.73 2.41 12.46
C ASP A 94 8.44 1.12 11.69
N ILE A 95 9.34 0.68 10.79
CA ILE A 95 9.17 -0.54 10.00
C ILE A 95 9.93 -1.72 10.62
N THR A 96 9.27 -2.87 10.70
CA THR A 96 9.92 -4.16 11.02
C THR A 96 10.00 -4.99 9.75
N VAL A 97 11.13 -5.63 9.49
CA VAL A 97 11.28 -6.57 8.36
C VAL A 97 11.30 -8.03 8.80
N SER A 98 10.91 -8.92 7.88
CA SER A 98 11.03 -10.37 7.99
C SER A 98 12.51 -10.77 8.04
N PRO A 99 12.91 -11.82 8.78
CA PRO A 99 14.26 -12.39 8.67
C PRO A 99 14.63 -12.85 7.24
N TYR A 100 13.65 -13.07 6.37
CA TYR A 100 13.83 -13.59 5.01
C TYR A 100 13.66 -12.51 3.94
N TYR A 101 13.49 -11.24 4.33
CA TYR A 101 13.17 -10.18 3.37
C TYR A 101 14.22 -9.99 2.26
N TYR A 102 15.49 -10.21 2.61
CA TYR A 102 16.62 -10.00 1.71
C TYR A 102 16.59 -10.94 0.49
N GLN A 103 16.21 -12.21 0.69
CA GLN A 103 16.12 -13.19 -0.40
C GLN A 103 15.03 -12.83 -1.40
N TYR A 104 13.88 -12.38 -0.92
CA TYR A 104 12.83 -11.83 -1.77
C TYR A 104 13.28 -10.57 -2.50
N ALA A 105 13.94 -9.64 -1.81
CA ALA A 105 14.46 -8.43 -2.42
C ALA A 105 15.38 -8.78 -3.60
N CYS A 106 16.36 -9.67 -3.39
CA CYS A 106 17.27 -10.10 -4.45
C CYS A 106 16.56 -10.73 -5.65
N GLN A 107 15.60 -11.64 -5.40
CA GLN A 107 14.86 -12.33 -6.47
C GLN A 107 13.96 -11.37 -7.26
N THR A 108 13.25 -10.47 -6.57
CA THR A 108 12.37 -9.48 -7.21
C THR A 108 13.15 -8.41 -7.96
N ILE A 109 14.27 -7.93 -7.42
CA ILE A 109 15.15 -7.01 -8.14
C ILE A 109 15.63 -7.68 -9.44
N ALA A 110 16.15 -8.90 -9.37
CA ALA A 110 16.63 -9.62 -10.54
C ALA A 110 15.54 -9.80 -11.61
N GLN A 111 14.29 -10.03 -11.20
CA GLN A 111 13.16 -10.22 -12.12
C GLN A 111 12.68 -8.91 -12.76
N TYR A 112 12.63 -7.80 -11.99
CA TYR A 112 11.84 -6.62 -12.39
C TYR A 112 12.68 -5.36 -12.67
N GLN A 113 13.99 -5.37 -12.41
CA GLN A 113 14.84 -4.17 -12.54
C GLN A 113 14.86 -3.55 -13.95
N ASP A 114 14.61 -4.34 -15.00
CA ASP A 114 14.65 -3.88 -16.38
C ASP A 114 13.26 -3.67 -17.00
N ASP A 115 12.17 -3.92 -16.26
CA ASP A 115 10.82 -3.64 -16.75
C ASP A 115 10.42 -2.18 -16.45
N GLU A 116 10.25 -1.38 -17.50
CA GLU A 116 9.93 0.05 -17.39
C GLU A 116 8.50 0.30 -16.86
N ARG A 117 7.63 -0.70 -16.84
CA ARG A 117 6.28 -0.60 -16.26
C ARG A 117 6.31 -0.73 -14.74
N ILE A 118 7.43 -1.20 -14.17
CA ILE A 118 7.64 -1.26 -12.74
C ILE A 118 8.21 0.08 -12.26
N ALA A 119 7.66 0.64 -11.19
CA ALA A 119 8.16 1.85 -10.51
C ALA A 119 8.96 1.53 -9.24
N GLY A 120 8.73 0.35 -8.65
CA GLY A 120 9.41 -0.10 -7.44
C GLY A 120 8.89 -1.46 -6.98
N ILE A 121 9.49 -1.97 -5.90
CA ILE A 121 9.06 -3.23 -5.27
C ILE A 121 8.69 -2.94 -3.82
N SER A 122 7.61 -3.55 -3.35
CA SER A 122 7.14 -3.49 -1.98
C SER A 122 7.60 -4.73 -1.21
N LEU A 123 8.00 -4.56 0.04
CA LEU A 123 8.08 -5.60 1.07
C LEU A 123 6.76 -5.71 1.83
N TYR A 124 5.92 -4.69 1.78
CA TYR A 124 4.63 -4.66 2.48
C TYR A 124 3.51 -5.24 1.62
N SER A 125 2.49 -5.79 2.26
CA SER A 125 1.21 -6.14 1.62
C SER A 125 0.07 -5.49 2.40
N PHE A 126 -0.94 -4.93 1.72
CA PHE A 126 -2.02 -4.20 2.36
C PHE A 126 -3.00 -5.13 3.10
N PRO A 127 -3.13 -5.03 4.44
CA PRO A 127 -4.21 -5.70 5.16
C PRO A 127 -5.54 -4.92 5.03
N VAL A 128 -5.45 -3.63 4.72
CA VAL A 128 -6.59 -2.71 4.58
C VAL A 128 -6.40 -1.82 3.36
N ASP A 129 -7.52 -1.50 2.71
CA ASP A 129 -7.59 -0.47 1.69
C ASP A 129 -7.61 0.89 2.38
N TYR A 130 -6.49 1.63 2.30
CA TYR A 130 -6.31 2.89 3.00
C TYR A 130 -7.29 3.98 2.56
N GLN A 131 -8.03 3.79 1.47
CA GLN A 131 -8.96 4.80 0.94
C GLN A 131 -10.37 4.69 1.55
N ASN A 132 -10.73 3.53 2.11
CA ASN A 132 -12.04 3.31 2.76
C ASN A 132 -11.93 2.67 4.16
N GLY A 133 -10.74 2.25 4.59
CA GLY A 133 -10.48 1.63 5.89
C GLY A 133 -11.02 0.20 6.04
N LEU A 134 -11.43 -0.43 4.94
CA LEU A 134 -11.96 -1.80 4.94
C LEU A 134 -10.83 -2.82 4.71
N PRO A 135 -10.99 -4.07 5.19
CA PRO A 135 -10.04 -5.13 4.90
C PRO A 135 -9.84 -5.31 3.39
N PHE A 136 -8.57 -5.40 2.97
CA PHE A 136 -8.19 -5.72 1.62
C PHE A 136 -7.64 -7.15 1.57
N THR A 137 -8.03 -7.90 0.57
CA THR A 137 -7.49 -9.24 0.31
C THR A 137 -7.37 -9.37 -1.19
N PRO A 138 -6.16 -9.28 -1.76
CA PRO A 138 -5.98 -9.44 -3.19
C PRO A 138 -6.37 -10.87 -3.60
N LEU A 139 -6.93 -11.01 -4.81
CA LEU A 139 -7.22 -12.31 -5.40
C LEU A 139 -5.93 -13.13 -5.45
N GLN A 140 -5.95 -14.35 -4.91
CA GLN A 140 -4.75 -15.20 -4.90
C GLN A 140 -4.52 -15.80 -6.29
N ALA A 141 -3.27 -15.75 -6.74
CA ALA A 141 -2.78 -16.44 -7.92
C ALA A 141 -1.75 -17.52 -7.53
N ASP A 142 -1.27 -18.28 -8.50
CA ASP A 142 -0.15 -19.23 -8.29
C ASP A 142 1.22 -18.52 -8.19
N ALA A 143 1.25 -17.19 -8.35
CA ALA A 143 2.42 -16.35 -8.12
C ALA A 143 2.54 -15.95 -6.64
N ASP A 144 3.74 -15.56 -6.22
CA ASP A 144 3.97 -15.01 -4.87
C ASP A 144 3.78 -13.49 -4.78
N VAL A 145 3.51 -12.86 -5.93
CA VAL A 145 3.33 -11.41 -6.06
C VAL A 145 2.10 -11.05 -6.89
N TYR A 146 1.65 -9.82 -6.72
CA TYR A 146 0.66 -9.13 -7.53
C TYR A 146 1.13 -7.69 -7.79
N PHE A 147 0.47 -6.99 -8.71
CA PHE A 147 0.88 -5.64 -9.09
C PHE A 147 -0.15 -4.62 -8.65
N MET A 148 0.31 -3.50 -8.10
CA MET A 148 -0.56 -2.36 -7.78
C MET A 148 -0.05 -1.09 -8.43
N ASN A 149 -0.98 -0.34 -9.00
CA ASN A 149 -0.74 0.99 -9.56
C ASN A 149 -0.74 2.06 -8.46
N CYS A 150 0.03 1.82 -7.41
CA CYS A 150 0.32 2.77 -6.34
C CYS A 150 1.68 2.44 -5.73
N ALA A 151 2.34 3.45 -5.16
CA ALA A 151 3.64 3.25 -4.52
C ALA A 151 3.48 2.75 -3.08
N GLN A 152 4.59 2.32 -2.48
CA GLN A 152 4.70 1.95 -1.07
C GLN A 152 5.76 2.80 -0.35
N SER A 153 5.57 3.10 0.94
CA SER A 153 6.61 3.64 1.84
C SER A 153 7.00 2.73 3.01
N TRP A 154 6.16 1.74 3.38
CA TRP A 154 6.39 0.87 4.53
C TRP A 154 7.25 -0.37 4.24
N GLY A 155 8.37 -0.18 3.56
CA GLY A 155 9.25 -1.25 3.09
C GLY A 155 9.29 -1.27 1.57
N GLN A 156 10.10 -0.39 1.01
CA GLN A 156 10.16 -0.13 -0.41
C GLN A 156 11.55 -0.41 -0.94
N ILE A 157 11.63 -0.87 -2.18
CA ILE A 157 12.88 -1.11 -2.90
C ILE A 157 12.84 -0.23 -4.14
N TRP A 158 13.78 0.70 -4.20
CA TRP A 158 13.94 1.59 -5.33
C TRP A 158 15.05 1.10 -6.24
N LEU A 159 14.74 1.09 -7.52
CA LEU A 159 15.64 0.69 -8.59
C LEU A 159 16.14 1.97 -9.28
N LYS A 160 17.43 2.07 -9.57
CA LYS A 160 18.06 3.30 -10.07
C LYS A 160 17.35 3.89 -11.29
N LYS A 161 17.10 3.09 -12.33
CA LYS A 161 16.46 3.56 -13.57
C LYS A 161 15.05 4.08 -13.30
N GLN A 162 14.25 3.33 -12.54
CA GLN A 162 12.86 3.66 -12.22
C GLN A 162 12.76 4.92 -11.35
N TRP A 163 13.65 5.06 -10.36
CA TRP A 163 13.72 6.25 -9.53
C TRP A 163 14.12 7.49 -10.34
N GLN A 164 15.08 7.36 -11.25
CA GLN A 164 15.46 8.46 -12.16
C GLN A 164 14.28 8.93 -13.01
N THR A 165 13.50 8.00 -13.57
CA THR A 165 12.28 8.36 -14.32
C THR A 165 11.25 9.05 -13.44
N PHE A 166 11.06 8.60 -12.19
CA PHE A 166 10.21 9.29 -11.23
C PHE A 166 10.72 10.72 -10.95
N MET A 167 12.03 10.91 -10.75
CA MET A 167 12.60 12.23 -10.49
C MET A 167 12.41 13.19 -11.68
N ILE A 168 12.56 12.71 -12.91
CA ILE A 168 12.28 13.51 -14.13
C ILE A 168 10.82 13.96 -14.16
N TRP A 169 9.88 13.04 -13.90
CA TRP A 169 8.47 13.39 -13.80
C TRP A 169 8.22 14.40 -12.65
N TYR A 170 8.86 14.17 -11.50
CA TYR A 170 8.68 14.96 -10.29
C TYR A 170 9.11 16.41 -10.44
N GLU A 171 10.15 16.70 -11.24
CA GLU A 171 10.61 18.07 -11.52
C GLU A 171 9.49 19.00 -11.97
N THR A 172 8.50 18.48 -12.70
CA THR A 172 7.36 19.27 -13.21
C THR A 172 6.03 18.99 -12.50
N HIS A 173 6.01 18.07 -11.52
CA HIS A 173 4.78 17.60 -10.84
C HIS A 173 4.85 17.64 -9.31
N HIS A 174 5.76 18.44 -8.75
CA HIS A 174 6.00 18.51 -7.31
C HIS A 174 5.08 19.50 -6.56
N ASP A 175 4.27 20.30 -7.27
CA ASP A 175 3.31 21.22 -6.65
C ASP A 175 2.15 20.49 -5.96
N GLU A 176 1.57 21.13 -4.95
CA GLU A 176 0.36 20.62 -4.29
C GLU A 176 -0.80 20.54 -5.28
N PHE A 177 -1.58 19.47 -5.21
CA PHE A 177 -2.61 19.17 -6.20
C PHE A 177 -3.94 18.75 -5.57
N GLN A 178 -5.01 18.96 -6.34
CA GLN A 178 -6.36 18.45 -6.11
C GLN A 178 -6.93 18.02 -7.46
N LEU A 179 -6.80 16.73 -7.78
CA LEU A 179 -7.10 16.19 -9.11
C LEU A 179 -8.25 15.21 -9.00
N ASP A 180 -9.30 15.44 -9.78
CA ASP A 180 -10.56 14.73 -9.61
C ASP A 180 -10.59 13.32 -10.21
N TYR A 181 -9.62 13.00 -11.07
CA TYR A 181 -9.36 11.67 -11.61
C TYR A 181 -8.48 10.80 -10.70
N LEU A 182 -7.92 11.37 -9.62
CA LEU A 182 -7.17 10.65 -8.60
C LEU A 182 -8.08 10.24 -7.43
N PRO A 183 -7.70 9.21 -6.65
CA PRO A 183 -8.42 8.85 -5.43
C PRO A 183 -8.48 10.03 -4.44
N GLN A 184 -9.64 10.27 -3.83
CA GLN A 184 -9.79 11.36 -2.86
C GLN A 184 -8.79 11.22 -1.68
N ALA A 185 -8.56 10.00 -1.20
CA ALA A 185 -7.58 9.77 -0.14
C ALA A 185 -6.16 10.26 -0.51
N LEU A 186 -5.78 10.18 -1.79
CA LEU A 186 -4.48 10.68 -2.27
C LEU A 186 -4.46 12.22 -2.27
N ASN A 187 -5.56 12.86 -2.67
CA ASN A 187 -5.72 14.31 -2.59
C ASN A 187 -5.66 14.80 -1.14
N ASP A 188 -6.19 14.03 -0.19
CA ASP A 188 -6.25 14.38 1.23
C ASP A 188 -4.90 14.20 1.96
N TRP A 189 -3.95 13.45 1.39
CA TRP A 189 -2.62 13.32 1.98
C TRP A 189 -1.90 14.68 2.04
N PRO A 190 -1.12 14.94 3.10
CA PRO A 190 -0.43 16.22 3.25
C PRO A 190 0.65 16.39 2.18
N LYS A 191 0.96 17.64 1.81
CA LYS A 191 2.04 18.00 0.88
C LYS A 191 3.43 17.48 1.29
N SER A 192 3.61 17.16 2.57
CA SER A 192 4.81 16.56 3.16
C SER A 192 4.91 15.05 2.96
N SER A 193 3.87 14.39 2.46
CA SER A 193 3.92 12.98 2.09
C SER A 193 4.55 12.85 0.71
N TRP A 194 5.75 12.30 0.63
CA TRP A 194 6.40 12.01 -0.65
C TRP A 194 5.65 10.91 -1.43
N LEU A 195 5.04 9.95 -0.71
CA LEU A 195 4.26 8.85 -1.26
C LEU A 195 3.06 9.35 -2.07
N LYS A 196 2.53 10.54 -1.73
CA LYS A 196 1.48 11.24 -2.48
C LYS A 196 1.87 11.43 -3.95
N TYR A 197 3.09 11.90 -4.16
CA TYR A 197 3.61 12.22 -5.49
C TYR A 197 4.02 10.95 -6.24
N HIS A 198 4.64 9.99 -5.56
CA HIS A 198 5.04 8.75 -6.21
C HIS A 198 3.84 7.88 -6.61
N THR A 199 2.78 7.87 -5.81
CA THR A 199 1.51 7.21 -6.18
C THR A 199 0.84 7.91 -7.35
N ARG A 200 0.85 9.25 -7.39
CA ARG A 200 0.35 10.02 -8.55
C ARG A 200 1.12 9.66 -9.82
N TYR A 201 2.44 9.62 -9.77
CA TYR A 201 3.29 9.17 -10.88
C TYR A 201 2.91 7.77 -11.37
N CYS A 202 2.72 6.81 -10.45
CA CYS A 202 2.30 5.47 -10.83
C CYS A 202 0.98 5.51 -11.61
N ILE A 203 -0.01 6.26 -11.13
CA ILE A 203 -1.33 6.36 -11.75
C ILE A 203 -1.26 7.01 -13.14
N GLU A 204 -0.57 8.15 -13.25
CA GLU A 204 -0.51 8.93 -14.50
C GLU A 204 0.34 8.25 -15.58
N GLU A 205 1.45 7.63 -15.19
CA GLU A 205 2.37 6.96 -16.12
C GLU A 205 2.05 5.46 -16.30
N ASN A 206 0.92 4.98 -15.74
CA ASN A 206 0.50 3.57 -15.74
C ASN A 206 1.62 2.61 -15.30
N LYS A 207 2.33 2.98 -14.22
CA LYS A 207 3.39 2.17 -13.61
C LYS A 207 2.90 1.46 -12.36
N TYR A 208 3.57 0.36 -12.03
CA TYR A 208 3.16 -0.54 -10.96
C TYR A 208 4.29 -0.77 -9.97
N PHE A 209 3.92 -0.93 -8.71
CA PHE A 209 4.78 -1.59 -7.74
C PHE A 209 4.47 -3.09 -7.71
N VAL A 210 5.51 -3.88 -7.45
CA VAL A 210 5.40 -5.31 -7.20
C VAL A 210 5.13 -5.53 -5.72
N TYR A 211 3.98 -6.12 -5.38
CA TYR A 211 3.58 -6.41 -4.01
C TYR A 211 3.58 -7.91 -3.73
N PRO A 212 4.11 -8.38 -2.59
CA PRO A 212 4.03 -9.77 -2.21
C PRO A 212 2.67 -10.09 -1.61
N TYR A 213 2.17 -11.31 -1.80
CA TYR A 213 0.96 -11.77 -1.10
C TYR A 213 1.18 -11.86 0.41
N GLN A 214 2.28 -12.51 0.83
CA GLN A 214 2.74 -12.54 2.22
C GLN A 214 3.65 -11.34 2.46
N ALA A 215 3.38 -10.49 3.46
CA ALA A 215 4.21 -9.33 3.70
C ALA A 215 5.58 -9.71 4.31
N LEU A 216 6.62 -8.98 3.92
CA LEU A 216 8.00 -9.07 4.39
C LEU A 216 8.43 -7.84 5.19
N SER A 217 7.54 -6.86 5.31
CA SER A 217 7.63 -5.77 6.27
C SER A 217 6.27 -5.52 6.93
N SER A 218 6.29 -4.93 8.11
CA SER A 218 5.10 -4.45 8.81
C SER A 218 5.37 -3.06 9.38
N ASN A 219 4.38 -2.18 9.29
CA ASN A 219 4.36 -0.94 10.03
C ASN A 219 3.93 -1.23 11.48
N ASN A 220 4.63 -0.67 12.46
CA ASN A 220 4.35 -0.90 13.88
C ASN A 220 3.32 0.10 14.48
N ASN A 221 2.86 1.05 13.69
CA ASN A 221 1.91 2.12 14.03
C ASN A 221 2.33 2.91 15.28
N ASP A 222 3.64 3.12 15.46
CA ASP A 222 4.12 3.90 16.60
C ASP A 222 3.62 5.33 16.51
N ALA A 223 3.32 5.93 17.67
CA ALA A 223 3.00 7.34 17.75
C ALA A 223 4.10 8.19 17.06
N GLY A 224 3.67 9.06 16.17
CA GLY A 224 4.50 9.95 15.36
C GLY A 224 3.72 11.21 15.01
N THR A 225 4.20 12.04 14.07
CA THR A 225 3.53 13.31 13.69
C THR A 225 2.07 13.12 13.22
N HIS A 226 1.66 11.90 12.85
CA HIS A 226 0.32 11.58 12.34
C HIS A 226 -0.49 10.58 13.18
N VAL A 227 0.07 10.00 14.25
CA VAL A 227 -0.59 8.98 15.08
C VAL A 227 -0.57 9.43 16.54
N GLU A 228 -1.72 9.91 17.06
CA GLU A 228 -1.84 10.47 18.42
C GLU A 228 -2.02 9.41 19.53
N GLN A 229 -2.44 8.17 19.21
CA GLN A 229 -2.65 7.07 20.18
C GLN A 229 -2.38 5.69 19.53
N GLU A 230 -1.99 4.70 20.34
CA GLU A 230 -2.04 3.28 19.99
C GLU A 230 -3.51 2.86 19.73
N ASP A 231 -4.04 3.18 18.55
CA ASP A 231 -5.27 2.58 18.03
C ASP A 231 -4.97 1.14 17.55
N ALA A 232 -6.02 0.36 17.25
CA ALA A 232 -5.86 -0.99 16.73
C ALA A 232 -4.84 -1.02 15.56
N ASN A 233 -3.86 -1.92 15.61
CA ASN A 233 -2.80 -2.10 14.60
C ASN A 233 -3.34 -2.64 13.26
N ILE A 234 -4.30 -1.91 12.66
CA ILE A 234 -4.99 -2.31 11.43
C ILE A 234 -4.09 -2.23 10.21
N PHE A 235 -2.99 -1.49 10.29
CA PHE A 235 -1.97 -1.40 9.24
C PHE A 235 -0.82 -2.41 9.44
N ALA A 236 -0.84 -3.21 10.51
CA ALA A 236 0.14 -4.27 10.69
C ALA A 236 -0.17 -5.43 9.74
N SER A 237 0.82 -5.84 8.96
CA SER A 237 0.66 -6.89 7.95
C SER A 237 1.02 -8.25 8.52
N SER A 238 0.47 -9.31 7.93
CA SER A 238 0.90 -10.68 8.24
C SER A 238 2.34 -10.89 7.75
N LEU A 239 3.28 -10.80 8.68
CA LEU A 239 4.71 -10.87 8.40
C LEU A 239 5.17 -12.32 8.16
N GLN A 240 5.92 -12.55 7.09
CA GLN A 240 6.61 -13.80 6.82
C GLN A 240 7.68 -14.02 7.90
N VAL A 241 7.58 -15.10 8.66
CA VAL A 241 8.58 -15.49 9.69
C VAL A 241 9.17 -16.87 9.45
N LEU A 242 8.75 -17.54 8.38
CA LEU A 242 9.24 -18.83 7.95
C LEU A 242 9.98 -18.71 6.60
N PRO A 243 10.98 -19.58 6.35
CA PRO A 243 11.79 -19.49 5.14
C PRO A 243 10.98 -19.81 3.89
N GLN A 244 11.22 -19.05 2.83
CA GLN A 244 10.78 -19.35 1.47
C GLN A 244 11.96 -19.15 0.54
N LYS A 245 12.48 -20.25 -0.01
CA LYS A 245 13.74 -20.22 -0.78
C LYS A 245 13.58 -19.66 -2.19
N ALA A 246 12.41 -19.89 -2.80
CA ALA A 246 12.13 -19.49 -4.17
C ALA A 246 10.76 -18.84 -4.25
N TYR A 247 10.70 -17.70 -4.92
CA TYR A 247 9.47 -16.99 -5.21
C TYR A 247 9.06 -17.21 -6.67
N ARG A 248 7.77 -17.46 -6.90
CA ARG A 248 7.14 -17.51 -8.21
C ARG A 248 6.84 -16.08 -8.66
N LEU A 249 7.75 -15.55 -9.46
CA LEU A 249 7.75 -14.17 -9.92
C LEU A 249 7.48 -14.14 -11.43
N PRO A 250 6.22 -14.04 -11.88
CA PRO A 250 5.89 -14.00 -13.30
C PRO A 250 6.47 -12.74 -13.97
N ALA A 251 6.66 -12.75 -15.29
CA ALA A 251 6.83 -11.49 -16.01
C ALA A 251 5.59 -10.60 -15.85
N PHE A 252 5.72 -9.28 -16.03
CA PHE A 252 4.59 -8.36 -15.82
C PHE A 252 3.36 -8.73 -16.67
N ASP A 253 3.55 -9.19 -17.91
CA ASP A 253 2.46 -9.59 -18.81
C ASP A 253 1.82 -10.93 -18.43
N GLU A 254 2.56 -11.81 -17.77
CA GLU A 254 2.06 -13.09 -17.24
C GLU A 254 1.35 -12.91 -15.89
N GLY A 255 1.60 -11.79 -15.21
CA GLY A 255 0.94 -11.40 -13.97
C GLY A 255 -0.51 -11.00 -14.17
N ILE A 256 -1.45 -11.91 -13.89
CA ILE A 256 -2.89 -11.66 -14.07
C ILE A 256 -3.43 -10.66 -13.03
N VAL A 257 -3.03 -10.80 -11.76
CA VAL A 257 -3.62 -10.03 -10.65
C VAL A 257 -2.98 -8.65 -10.58
N LYS A 258 -3.73 -7.66 -11.08
CA LYS A 258 -3.35 -6.25 -11.14
C LYS A 258 -4.46 -5.38 -10.57
N TYR A 259 -4.07 -4.41 -9.75
CA TYR A 259 -4.97 -3.42 -9.16
C TYR A 259 -4.58 -2.01 -9.58
N ASP A 260 -5.56 -1.17 -9.88
CA ASP A 260 -5.35 0.24 -10.16
C ASP A 260 -5.14 1.07 -8.88
N GLY A 261 -4.84 2.37 -9.03
CA GLY A 261 -4.67 3.29 -7.92
C GLY A 261 -5.90 3.50 -7.03
N PHE A 262 -7.07 2.92 -7.38
CA PHE A 262 -8.30 2.94 -6.59
C PHE A 262 -8.55 1.62 -5.83
N PHE A 263 -7.58 0.69 -5.85
CA PHE A 263 -7.69 -0.67 -5.34
C PHE A 263 -8.73 -1.49 -6.12
N SER A 264 -8.99 -1.12 -7.39
CA SER A 264 -9.93 -1.85 -8.24
C SER A 264 -9.18 -2.78 -9.19
N PRO A 265 -9.67 -4.03 -9.38
CA PRO A 265 -9.02 -5.00 -10.25
C PRO A 265 -9.14 -4.58 -11.72
N THR A 266 -8.09 -4.75 -12.49
CA THR A 266 -8.06 -4.38 -13.93
C THR A 266 -8.26 -5.58 -14.87
N PHE A 267 -8.29 -6.80 -14.33
CA PHE A 267 -8.27 -8.06 -15.10
C PHE A 267 -9.64 -8.75 -15.26
N LEU A 268 -10.75 -8.05 -14.97
CA LEU A 268 -12.10 -8.64 -14.98
C LEU A 268 -12.81 -8.58 -16.34
N ALA A 269 -12.30 -7.82 -17.31
CA ALA A 269 -12.98 -7.57 -18.58
C ALA A 269 -13.26 -8.85 -19.37
N HIS A 270 -12.29 -9.78 -19.40
CA HIS A 270 -12.45 -11.09 -20.03
C HIS A 270 -13.66 -11.88 -19.50
N TYR A 271 -13.85 -11.91 -18.17
CA TYR A 271 -14.97 -12.62 -17.53
C TYR A 271 -16.33 -11.96 -17.81
N LEU A 272 -16.33 -10.72 -18.30
CA LEU A 272 -17.53 -9.98 -18.66
C LEU A 272 -17.75 -9.91 -20.17
N GLN A 273 -16.89 -10.53 -20.98
CA GLN A 273 -16.91 -10.45 -22.45
C GLN A 273 -16.82 -9.00 -22.94
N LEU A 274 -15.98 -8.20 -22.29
CA LEU A 274 -15.73 -6.79 -22.61
C LEU A 274 -14.23 -6.57 -22.92
N SER A 275 -13.93 -5.47 -23.59
CA SER A 275 -12.56 -4.94 -23.68
C SER A 275 -12.16 -4.29 -22.35
N GLU A 276 -10.88 -4.40 -21.98
CA GLU A 276 -10.32 -3.67 -20.84
C GLU A 276 -10.45 -2.15 -21.03
N ASP A 277 -10.39 -1.66 -22.27
CA ASP A 277 -10.54 -0.24 -22.60
C ASP A 277 -11.95 0.30 -22.36
N ASP A 278 -12.95 -0.57 -22.33
CA ASP A 278 -14.35 -0.19 -22.15
C ASP A 278 -14.85 -0.38 -20.70
N LEU A 279 -14.12 -1.10 -19.85
CA LEU A 279 -14.53 -1.43 -18.49
C LEU A 279 -13.82 -0.59 -17.43
N THR A 280 -14.60 0.05 -16.56
CA THR A 280 -14.16 0.51 -15.24
C THR A 280 -14.71 -0.41 -14.17
N VAL A 281 -13.84 -0.98 -13.35
CA VAL A 281 -14.23 -1.61 -12.08
C VAL A 281 -14.09 -0.57 -10.96
N ASP A 282 -15.13 -0.40 -10.16
CA ASP A 282 -15.14 0.48 -9.00
C ASP A 282 -16.13 -0.07 -7.98
N PHE A 283 -15.77 -1.19 -7.34
CA PHE A 283 -16.66 -1.86 -6.39
C PHE A 283 -17.14 -0.91 -5.31
N TRP A 284 -16.25 -0.08 -4.76
CA TRP A 284 -16.52 0.81 -3.64
C TRP A 284 -17.08 2.18 -4.03
N GLY A 285 -17.19 2.47 -5.33
CA GLY A 285 -17.81 3.70 -5.81
C GLY A 285 -16.95 4.96 -5.60
N LYS A 286 -15.63 4.82 -5.55
CA LYS A 286 -14.66 5.88 -5.26
C LYS A 286 -14.38 6.79 -6.46
N ARG A 287 -14.64 6.33 -7.68
CA ARG A 287 -14.40 7.11 -8.90
C ARG A 287 -15.58 8.03 -9.19
N LYS A 288 -15.28 9.27 -9.59
CA LYS A 288 -16.30 10.20 -10.11
C LYS A 288 -16.84 9.68 -11.43
N LEU A 289 -18.15 9.83 -11.65
CA LEU A 289 -18.85 9.27 -12.82
C LEU A 289 -18.38 9.84 -14.16
N GLN A 290 -17.79 11.03 -14.18
CA GLN A 290 -17.21 11.60 -15.42
C GLN A 290 -15.93 10.89 -15.88
N HIS A 291 -15.30 10.10 -15.00
CA HIS A 291 -14.03 9.40 -15.23
C HIS A 291 -14.20 7.89 -15.37
N VAL A 292 -15.43 7.40 -15.54
CA VAL A 292 -15.70 5.98 -15.80
C VAL A 292 -15.86 5.76 -17.30
N LYS A 293 -15.47 4.56 -17.74
CA LYS A 293 -15.61 4.10 -19.12
C LYS A 293 -17.08 3.77 -19.45
N HIS A 294 -17.30 3.30 -20.68
CA HIS A 294 -18.63 2.92 -21.17
C HIS A 294 -19.32 1.88 -20.27
N TYR A 295 -18.58 0.91 -19.75
CA TYR A 295 -19.09 -0.05 -18.79
C TYR A 295 -18.53 0.20 -17.39
N LEU A 296 -19.42 0.18 -16.39
CA LEU A 296 -19.06 0.37 -14.99
C LEU A 296 -19.54 -0.82 -14.16
N LEU A 297 -18.61 -1.54 -13.54
CA LEU A 297 -18.90 -2.58 -12.56
C LEU A 297 -18.77 -2.01 -11.13
N THR A 298 -19.87 -1.93 -10.38
CA THR A 298 -19.91 -1.28 -9.06
C THR A 298 -21.04 -1.79 -8.17
N ILE A 299 -20.94 -1.61 -6.85
CA ILE A 299 -22.06 -1.83 -5.92
C ILE A 299 -23.00 -0.61 -5.84
N ARG A 300 -22.61 0.52 -6.45
CA ARG A 300 -23.44 1.73 -6.45
C ARG A 300 -24.74 1.47 -7.19
N SER A 301 -25.83 1.95 -6.60
CA SER A 301 -27.14 2.01 -7.22
C SER A 301 -27.23 3.28 -8.08
N LEU A 302 -27.23 3.11 -9.40
CA LEU A 302 -27.14 4.20 -10.39
C LEU A 302 -28.30 4.16 -11.41
N PRO A 303 -28.70 5.30 -11.99
CA PRO A 303 -29.82 5.39 -12.95
C PRO A 303 -29.41 5.01 -14.40
N PHE A 304 -28.56 3.98 -14.54
CA PHE A 304 -28.08 3.48 -15.83
C PHE A 304 -28.67 2.11 -16.14
N LYS A 305 -28.59 1.68 -17.40
CA LYS A 305 -29.05 0.36 -17.83
C LYS A 305 -28.15 -0.71 -17.22
N VAL A 306 -28.73 -1.61 -16.43
CA VAL A 306 -28.05 -2.80 -15.92
C VAL A 306 -27.94 -3.82 -17.06
N VAL A 307 -26.71 -4.16 -17.45
CA VAL A 307 -26.39 -5.17 -18.46
C VAL A 307 -26.28 -6.56 -17.82
N ASN A 308 -25.70 -6.63 -16.63
CA ASN A 308 -25.58 -7.86 -15.84
C ASN A 308 -25.52 -7.52 -14.34
N SER A 309 -25.77 -8.50 -13.47
CA SER A 309 -25.68 -8.31 -12.03
C SER A 309 -25.18 -9.57 -11.33
N PHE A 310 -24.45 -9.36 -10.24
CA PHE A 310 -23.76 -10.39 -9.50
C PHE A 310 -24.08 -10.35 -8.01
N GLY A 311 -23.93 -11.51 -7.39
CA GLY A 311 -24.03 -11.70 -5.95
C GLY A 311 -22.81 -11.18 -5.21
N LEU A 312 -22.95 -11.07 -3.88
CA LEU A 312 -21.86 -10.78 -2.97
C LEU A 312 -21.68 -11.93 -1.98
N ARG A 313 -21.31 -13.10 -2.52
CA ARG A 313 -21.23 -14.38 -1.80
C ARG A 313 -19.81 -14.82 -1.50
N TYR A 314 -18.91 -14.64 -2.44
CA TYR A 314 -17.52 -15.11 -2.37
C TYR A 314 -16.56 -13.95 -2.04
N HIS A 315 -15.37 -14.30 -1.56
CA HIS A 315 -14.29 -13.38 -1.25
C HIS A 315 -13.02 -13.72 -2.05
N PRO A 316 -12.28 -12.72 -2.55
CA PRO A 316 -12.66 -11.31 -2.61
C PRO A 316 -13.77 -11.06 -3.66
N MET A 317 -14.23 -9.83 -3.85
CA MET A 317 -15.43 -9.51 -4.65
C MET A 317 -15.34 -10.01 -6.09
N GLU A 318 -14.14 -9.97 -6.67
CA GLU A 318 -13.72 -10.47 -7.98
C GLU A 318 -14.21 -11.89 -8.23
N THR A 319 -14.17 -12.74 -7.20
CA THR A 319 -14.58 -14.15 -7.28
C THR A 319 -16.04 -14.30 -7.71
N ASN A 320 -16.92 -13.37 -7.31
CA ASN A 320 -18.32 -13.41 -7.72
C ASN A 320 -18.49 -13.18 -9.23
N ILE A 321 -17.61 -12.38 -9.82
CA ILE A 321 -17.63 -12.07 -11.25
C ILE A 321 -17.05 -13.25 -12.02
N MET A 322 -15.90 -13.75 -11.58
CA MET A 322 -15.21 -14.88 -12.22
C MET A 322 -16.08 -16.15 -12.23
N LEU A 323 -16.79 -16.42 -11.14
CA LEU A 323 -17.71 -17.57 -11.03
C LEU A 323 -19.12 -17.28 -11.56
N GLN A 324 -19.38 -16.09 -12.11
CA GLN A 324 -20.69 -15.69 -12.63
C GLN A 324 -21.83 -15.83 -11.60
N GLU A 325 -21.54 -15.61 -10.31
CA GLU A 325 -22.52 -15.73 -9.23
C GLU A 325 -23.64 -14.72 -9.43
N LYS A 326 -24.87 -15.20 -9.63
CA LYS A 326 -26.03 -14.33 -9.86
C LYS A 326 -26.48 -13.67 -8.56
N GLY A 327 -26.85 -12.40 -8.64
CA GLY A 327 -27.36 -11.63 -7.49
C GLY A 327 -27.73 -10.19 -7.84
N GLN A 328 -27.98 -9.39 -6.82
CA GLN A 328 -28.47 -8.01 -6.92
C GLN A 328 -27.63 -7.06 -6.03
N GLU A 329 -26.34 -7.34 -5.90
CA GLU A 329 -25.43 -6.59 -5.03
C GLU A 329 -24.38 -5.82 -5.83
N ILE A 330 -23.88 -6.41 -6.91
CA ILE A 330 -22.90 -5.80 -7.82
C ILE A 330 -23.54 -5.68 -9.21
N TYR A 331 -23.43 -4.52 -9.83
CA TYR A 331 -24.07 -4.23 -11.11
C TYR A 331 -23.05 -3.85 -12.16
N LEU A 332 -23.17 -4.44 -13.36
CA LEU A 332 -22.51 -3.99 -14.57
C LEU A 332 -23.48 -3.07 -15.32
N TYR A 333 -23.15 -1.79 -15.40
CA TYR A 333 -23.94 -0.78 -16.11
C TYR A 333 -23.35 -0.48 -17.48
N ASP A 334 -24.22 -0.22 -18.45
CA ASP A 334 -23.94 0.62 -19.63
C ASP A 334 -24.21 2.08 -19.21
N THR A 335 -23.16 2.88 -19.14
CA THR A 335 -23.20 4.26 -18.62
C THR A 335 -23.75 5.27 -19.62
N HIS A 336 -23.93 4.89 -20.88
CA HIS A 336 -24.51 5.74 -21.92
C HIS A 336 -26.03 5.59 -22.03
N THR A 337 -26.57 4.47 -21.54
CA THR A 337 -28.02 4.21 -21.57
C THR A 337 -28.68 4.46 -20.21
N LYS A 338 -29.71 5.31 -20.17
CA LYS A 338 -30.53 5.51 -18.95
C LYS A 338 -31.28 4.23 -18.58
N GLY A 339 -31.39 3.96 -17.28
CA GLY A 339 -32.10 2.79 -16.79
C GLY A 339 -32.77 3.02 -15.44
N LYS A 340 -33.47 1.99 -14.95
CA LYS A 340 -34.08 2.01 -13.62
C LYS A 340 -33.01 1.77 -12.55
N LYS A 341 -32.94 2.67 -11.58
CA LYS A 341 -32.06 2.54 -10.43
C LYS A 341 -32.37 1.26 -9.64
N PRO A 342 -31.42 0.32 -9.48
CA PRO A 342 -31.65 -0.91 -8.73
C PRO A 342 -31.60 -0.65 -7.22
N LYS A 343 -31.91 -1.67 -6.40
CA LYS A 343 -31.89 -1.52 -4.95
C LYS A 343 -30.45 -1.37 -4.43
N ALA A 344 -30.20 -0.37 -3.61
CA ALA A 344 -28.89 -0.20 -2.97
C ALA A 344 -28.65 -1.32 -1.94
N ILE A 345 -27.40 -1.83 -1.90
CA ILE A 345 -26.95 -2.70 -0.83
C ILE A 345 -27.00 -1.95 0.51
N LYS A 346 -27.43 -2.65 1.57
CA LYS A 346 -27.48 -2.04 2.91
C LYS A 346 -26.05 -1.88 3.44
N PRO A 347 -25.66 -0.73 4.03
CA PRO A 347 -24.32 -0.53 4.58
C PRO A 347 -23.92 -1.60 5.59
N ILE A 348 -24.86 -2.09 6.42
CA ILE A 348 -24.60 -3.15 7.39
C ILE A 348 -24.23 -4.48 6.71
N THR A 349 -24.87 -4.82 5.58
CA THR A 349 -24.57 -6.04 4.82
C THR A 349 -23.15 -5.97 4.26
N LEU A 350 -22.78 -4.81 3.72
CA LEU A 350 -21.46 -4.56 3.20
C LEU A 350 -20.38 -4.63 4.29
N LEU A 351 -20.63 -4.03 5.46
CA LEU A 351 -19.72 -4.10 6.61
C LEU A 351 -19.50 -5.55 7.09
N GLN A 352 -20.60 -6.32 7.21
CA GLN A 352 -20.54 -7.71 7.61
C GLN A 352 -19.78 -8.58 6.60
N TYR A 353 -19.95 -8.29 5.30
CA TYR A 353 -19.17 -8.90 4.24
C TYR A 353 -17.67 -8.56 4.40
N SER A 354 -17.30 -7.28 4.42
CA SER A 354 -15.89 -6.84 4.44
C SER A 354 -15.09 -7.41 5.61
N TYR A 355 -15.68 -7.43 6.81
CA TYR A 355 -15.02 -7.93 8.02
C TYR A 355 -15.34 -9.38 8.36
N ARG A 356 -16.11 -10.08 7.51
CA ARG A 356 -16.46 -11.50 7.66
C ARG A 356 -17.06 -11.85 9.02
N PHE A 357 -17.93 -10.99 9.57
CA PHE A 357 -18.58 -11.22 10.86
C PHE A 357 -20.09 -10.98 10.83
N LYS A 358 -20.78 -11.56 11.82
CA LYS A 358 -22.20 -11.30 12.06
C LYS A 358 -22.35 -10.27 13.17
N ILE A 359 -23.01 -9.14 12.91
CA ILE A 359 -23.21 -8.07 13.90
C ILE A 359 -23.92 -8.58 15.16
N LEU A 360 -24.87 -9.51 15.00
CA LEU A 360 -25.55 -10.17 16.12
C LEU A 360 -24.59 -11.03 16.95
N SER A 361 -23.61 -11.68 16.33
CA SER A 361 -22.58 -12.44 17.05
C SER A 361 -21.66 -11.52 17.85
N LEU A 362 -21.30 -10.36 17.27
CA LEU A 362 -20.51 -9.34 17.97
C LEU A 362 -21.27 -8.79 19.19
N LEU A 363 -22.55 -8.46 19.01
CA LEU A 363 -23.41 -7.98 20.10
C LEU A 363 -23.57 -9.03 21.22
N LYS A 364 -23.67 -10.32 20.87
CA LYS A 364 -23.70 -11.41 21.84
C LYS A 364 -22.38 -11.56 22.60
N ALA A 365 -21.24 -11.40 21.93
CA ALA A 365 -19.92 -11.56 22.54
C ALA A 365 -19.56 -10.38 23.47
N ILE A 366 -19.83 -9.15 23.04
CA ILE A 366 -19.44 -7.94 23.77
C ILE A 366 -20.52 -7.54 24.79
N GLY A 367 -21.79 -7.80 24.50
CA GLY A 367 -22.93 -7.28 25.24
C GLY A 367 -23.25 -5.83 24.86
N ILE A 368 -24.55 -5.52 24.73
CA ILE A 368 -25.03 -4.20 24.29
C ILE A 368 -24.53 -3.08 25.21
N ALA A 369 -24.53 -3.31 26.52
CA ALA A 369 -24.08 -2.33 27.51
C ALA A 369 -22.60 -1.92 27.30
N ASN A 370 -21.72 -2.89 27.02
CA ASN A 370 -20.31 -2.61 26.78
C ASN A 370 -20.10 -1.87 25.45
N LEU A 371 -20.87 -2.20 24.41
CA LEU A 371 -20.83 -1.46 23.15
C LEU A 371 -21.26 0.00 23.34
N VAL A 372 -22.35 0.23 24.08
CA VAL A 372 -22.82 1.59 24.42
C VAL A 372 -21.76 2.33 25.24
N MET A 373 -21.18 1.71 26.27
CA MET A 373 -20.10 2.32 27.06
C MET A 373 -18.88 2.68 26.21
N MET A 374 -18.51 1.85 25.23
CA MET A 374 -17.39 2.13 24.33
C MET A 374 -17.65 3.38 23.48
N VAL A 375 -18.87 3.53 22.96
CA VAL A 375 -19.28 4.72 22.21
C VAL A 375 -19.33 5.94 23.14
N CYS A 376 -19.98 5.84 24.30
CA CYS A 376 -20.10 6.94 25.26
C CYS A 376 -18.73 7.43 25.77
N LYS A 377 -17.78 6.53 26.08
CA LYS A 377 -16.42 6.91 26.49
C LYS A 377 -15.67 7.68 25.40
N ARG A 378 -15.83 7.30 24.12
CA ARG A 378 -15.24 8.03 22.99
C ARG A 378 -15.88 9.41 22.79
N TRP A 379 -17.19 9.53 23.01
CA TRP A 379 -17.90 10.81 22.92
C TRP A 379 -17.57 11.76 24.08
N CYS A 380 -17.51 11.27 25.32
CA CYS A 380 -17.10 12.08 26.47
C CYS A 380 -15.64 12.58 26.33
N LYS A 381 -14.73 11.76 25.78
CA LYS A 381 -13.36 12.21 25.48
C LYS A 381 -13.29 13.30 24.40
N LYS A 382 -14.23 13.34 23.45
CA LYS A 382 -14.31 14.39 22.41
C LYS A 382 -14.93 15.70 22.89
N LEU A 383 -15.66 15.70 24.01
CA LEU A 383 -16.29 16.89 24.60
C LEU A 383 -15.41 17.60 25.65
N ILE A 384 -14.29 16.98 26.03
CA ILE A 384 -13.33 17.49 27.05
C ILE A 384 -12.05 18.04 26.38
N LYS A 385 -11.89 17.89 25.06
CA LYS A 385 -10.97 18.67 24.23
C LYS A 385 -11.78 19.78 23.57
#